data_AF-A0AAE9JNK1-F1
#
_entry.id   AF-A0AAE9JNK1-F1
#
_cell.length_a   1.000
_cell.length_b   1.000
_cell.length_c   1.000
_cell.angle_alpha   90.00
_cell.angle_beta   90.00
_cell.angle_gamma   90.00
#
_symmetry.space_group_name_H-M   'P 1'
#
loop_
_entity.id
_entity.type
_entity.pdbx_description
1 polymer ?
#
loop_
_entity_poly.entity_id
_entity_poly.type
_entity_poly.pdbx_seq_one_letter_code
_entity_poly.pdbx_strand_id
1 'polypeptide(L)'
;MKPISQKRADLQGIRGIAIISVVGFHFFPEYCPNGYLGVDQFFVLSGYLMCMLLQKSDPTHPCSLIVLFYSKRMKRIIPSYFLIIFLSLISLYAIFPETSWATNQNSGARALVFVSNQPKSLEGDYFQMLSVAIDIFTHTWSLSVEVQFYLMIPLIYLIGEKLSRSLLILLFYPIVLDSRILRLIITIATGLLISISKADQRILSNPILTYFGDISYLFYLVHWPIYAYWKLATTKDQHTLLILLAASVFFPFSFMKQLKNALINKEKLVYDQPMMEQLDHGNLTLDDAARLNHFWNVKDYLNLMVPTCRYESPYGPFGWCHHKTDGLSGTYKVMTIGNSWTANHANVFYQECGHIAKSFLQGAASACEPLYPTRLSRACRSNFTNFEERIRQEKPDFVFMFTRFVTIGDPFPPNVTVSDNDTIYETMKEQMLKFIPNISRRLYILDAMPRPNVEYIEKIVPMLKEKVPMEQIDNLLVNQTLYQTARQRYAKIAKDCGPTCVFVDYDPIFWNSTSGTFRFYDEIGRSYLSTSTHLTPRGLEHIRNVWTDVCRRIL
;
A
#
# COMPACT_ATOMS: atom_id res chain seq x y z
N MET A 1 25.53 -0.18 -2.68
CA MET A 1 25.27 -0.06 -4.14
C MET A 1 23.89 -0.65 -4.43
N LYS A 2 23.07 0.06 -5.23
CA LYS A 2 21.66 -0.23 -5.54
C LYS A 2 21.52 -1.46 -6.47
N PRO A 3 20.34 -2.10 -6.53
CA PRO A 3 19.29 -1.55 -7.38
C PRO A 3 18.04 -1.13 -6.59
N ILE A 4 17.61 0.11 -6.86
CA ILE A 4 16.20 0.52 -6.90
C ILE A 4 15.42 -0.60 -7.57
N SER A 5 14.20 -0.94 -7.12
CA SER A 5 13.37 -1.92 -7.85
C SER A 5 13.38 -1.56 -9.34
N GLN A 6 14.14 -2.33 -10.12
CA GLN A 6 14.54 -1.89 -11.45
C GLN A 6 13.25 -1.85 -12.27
N LYS A 7 12.86 -0.65 -12.72
CA LYS A 7 11.72 -0.52 -13.64
C LYS A 7 12.04 -1.44 -14.81
N ARG A 8 11.19 -2.45 -15.02
CA ARG A 8 11.33 -3.42 -16.12
C ARG A 8 11.10 -2.69 -17.45
N ALA A 9 12.18 -2.07 -17.94
CA ALA A 9 12.19 -1.27 -19.17
C ALA A 9 11.88 -2.15 -20.37
N ASP A 10 12.33 -3.40 -20.34
CA ASP A 10 11.97 -4.46 -21.28
C ASP A 10 10.46 -4.64 -21.44
N LEU A 11 9.69 -4.64 -20.35
CA LEU A 11 8.22 -4.73 -20.41
C LEU A 11 7.59 -3.47 -21.02
N GLN A 12 8.19 -2.29 -20.83
CA GLN A 12 7.76 -1.09 -21.54
C GLN A 12 8.14 -1.16 -23.02
N GLY A 13 9.30 -1.71 -23.38
CA GLY A 13 9.68 -1.91 -24.77
C GLY A 13 8.70 -2.80 -25.54
N ILE A 14 8.25 -3.91 -24.93
CA ILE A 14 7.23 -4.78 -25.52
C ILE A 14 5.92 -3.99 -25.73
N ARG A 15 5.50 -3.17 -24.75
CA ARG A 15 4.34 -2.27 -24.91
C ARG A 15 4.55 -1.24 -26.03
N GLY A 16 5.77 -0.74 -26.20
CA GLY A 16 6.14 0.18 -27.27
C GLY A 16 5.97 -0.45 -28.64
N ILE A 17 6.48 -1.66 -28.82
CA ILE A 17 6.31 -2.44 -30.06
C ILE A 17 4.81 -2.70 -30.31
N ALA A 18 4.07 -3.09 -29.27
CA ALA A 18 2.64 -3.37 -29.36
C ALA A 18 1.85 -2.14 -29.86
N ILE A 19 2.08 -0.95 -29.27
CA ILE A 19 1.34 0.25 -29.69
C ILE A 19 1.75 0.74 -31.07
N ILE A 20 3.04 0.69 -31.41
CA ILE A 20 3.52 1.07 -32.74
C ILE A 20 2.86 0.16 -33.79
N SER A 21 2.76 -1.14 -33.52
CA SER A 21 2.09 -2.10 -34.42
C SER A 21 0.61 -1.77 -34.59
N VAL A 22 -0.11 -1.48 -33.51
CA VAL A 22 -1.54 -1.12 -33.55
C VAL A 22 -1.77 0.18 -34.35
N VAL A 23 -0.95 1.19 -34.11
CA VAL A 23 -1.03 2.45 -34.88
C VAL A 23 -0.66 2.19 -36.35
N GLY A 24 0.39 1.41 -36.62
CA GLY A 24 0.75 1.01 -37.97
C GLY A 24 -0.41 0.33 -38.71
N PHE A 25 -1.15 -0.56 -38.06
CA PHE A 25 -2.33 -1.20 -38.64
C PHE A 25 -3.44 -0.21 -39.01
N HIS A 26 -3.73 0.78 -38.15
CA HIS A 26 -4.80 1.74 -38.42
C HIS A 26 -4.47 2.73 -39.54
N PHE A 27 -3.23 3.22 -39.57
CA PHE A 27 -2.82 4.26 -40.51
C PHE A 27 -2.24 3.70 -41.82
N PHE A 28 -1.61 2.52 -41.76
CA PHE A 28 -0.89 1.88 -42.86
C PHE A 28 -1.21 0.37 -42.95
N PRO A 29 -2.49 -0.01 -43.14
CA PRO A 29 -2.92 -1.41 -43.09
C PRO A 29 -2.26 -2.31 -44.13
N GLU A 30 -1.86 -1.78 -45.29
CA GLU A 30 -1.14 -2.53 -46.33
C GLU A 30 0.29 -2.93 -45.90
N TYR A 31 0.95 -2.07 -45.13
CA TYR A 31 2.32 -2.29 -44.65
C TYR A 31 2.35 -3.02 -43.29
N CYS A 32 1.29 -2.88 -42.49
CA CYS A 32 1.18 -3.43 -41.14
C CYS A 32 -0.13 -4.22 -40.93
N PRO A 33 -0.48 -5.21 -41.80
CA PRO A 33 -1.77 -5.89 -41.75
C PRO A 33 -2.00 -6.69 -40.46
N ASN A 34 -0.93 -7.14 -39.82
CA ASN A 34 -0.97 -7.90 -38.57
C ASN A 34 -0.82 -7.03 -37.31
N GLY A 35 -0.78 -5.71 -37.45
CA GLY A 35 -0.50 -4.82 -36.32
C GLY A 35 -1.60 -4.82 -35.25
N TYR A 36 -2.82 -5.27 -35.58
CA TYR A 36 -3.92 -5.46 -34.62
C TYR A 36 -3.57 -6.43 -33.47
N LEU A 37 -2.62 -7.36 -33.70
CA LEU A 37 -2.14 -8.32 -32.69
C LEU A 37 -1.41 -7.65 -31.51
N GLY A 38 -1.02 -6.38 -31.66
CA GLY A 38 -0.48 -5.61 -30.53
C GLY A 38 -1.48 -5.44 -29.39
N VAL A 39 -2.80 -5.49 -29.67
CA VAL A 39 -3.83 -5.49 -28.61
C VAL A 39 -3.77 -6.77 -27.78
N ASP A 40 -3.56 -7.93 -28.41
CA ASP A 40 -3.39 -9.20 -27.70
C ASP A 40 -2.13 -9.18 -26.81
N GLN A 41 -1.04 -8.55 -27.27
CA GLN A 41 0.17 -8.32 -26.46
C GLN A 41 -0.10 -7.46 -25.22
N PHE A 42 -0.95 -6.42 -25.34
CA PHE A 42 -1.37 -5.62 -24.19
C PHE A 42 -2.11 -6.45 -23.15
N PHE A 43 -3.03 -7.33 -23.57
CA PHE A 43 -3.75 -8.20 -22.63
C PHE A 43 -2.81 -9.15 -21.87
N VAL A 44 -1.85 -9.77 -22.56
CA VAL A 44 -0.85 -10.66 -21.92
C VAL A 44 0.02 -9.90 -20.92
N LEU A 45 0.54 -8.73 -21.31
CA LEU A 45 1.36 -7.90 -20.44
C LEU A 45 0.58 -7.42 -19.21
N SER A 46 -0.68 -7.04 -19.40
CA SER A 46 -1.57 -6.64 -18.32
C SER A 46 -1.78 -7.79 -17.34
N GLY A 47 -2.17 -8.98 -17.81
CA GLY A 47 -2.32 -10.18 -16.98
C GLY A 47 -1.05 -10.58 -16.23
N TYR A 48 0.10 -10.59 -16.90
CA TYR A 48 1.40 -10.88 -16.27
C TYR A 48 1.75 -9.90 -15.15
N LEU A 49 1.60 -8.60 -15.40
CA LEU A 49 1.86 -7.56 -14.40
C LEU A 49 0.91 -7.67 -13.21
N MET A 50 -0.31 -8.15 -13.40
CA MET A 50 -1.26 -8.34 -12.30
C MET A 50 -0.88 -9.52 -11.42
N CYS A 51 -0.58 -10.67 -12.01
CA CYS A 51 -0.11 -11.85 -11.28
C CYS A 51 1.15 -11.53 -10.46
N MET A 52 2.12 -10.80 -11.06
CA MET A 52 3.31 -10.34 -10.35
C MET A 52 3.01 -9.42 -9.15
N LEU A 53 2.01 -8.55 -9.25
CA LEU A 53 1.64 -7.63 -8.17
C LEU A 53 0.92 -8.37 -7.04
N LEU A 54 0.06 -9.32 -7.37
CA LEU A 54 -0.65 -10.16 -6.39
C LEU A 54 0.32 -11.09 -5.65
N GLN A 55 1.29 -11.71 -6.35
CA GLN A 55 2.32 -12.55 -5.75
C GLN A 55 3.25 -11.83 -4.76
N LYS A 56 3.44 -10.51 -4.92
CA LYS A 56 4.30 -9.70 -4.04
C LYS A 56 3.56 -9.18 -2.79
N SER A 57 2.28 -9.48 -2.66
CA SER A 57 1.42 -8.91 -1.63
C SER A 57 1.10 -9.93 -0.54
N ASP A 58 0.98 -9.47 0.70
CA ASP A 58 0.79 -10.32 1.87
C ASP A 58 -0.59 -11.03 1.83
N PRO A 59 -0.63 -12.38 1.82
CA PRO A 59 -1.88 -13.14 1.76
C PRO A 59 -2.77 -13.00 3.00
N THR A 60 -2.29 -12.40 4.09
CA THR A 60 -3.03 -12.25 5.35
C THR A 60 -4.15 -11.18 5.32
N HIS A 61 -4.16 -10.28 4.32
CA HIS A 61 -5.15 -9.21 4.20
C HIS A 61 -5.70 -9.04 2.76
N PRO A 62 -6.54 -9.97 2.28
CA PRO A 62 -7.02 -9.99 0.89
C PRO A 62 -7.84 -8.74 0.52
N CYS A 63 -8.61 -8.16 1.44
CA CYS A 63 -9.39 -6.96 1.16
C CYS A 63 -8.52 -5.71 0.96
N SER A 64 -7.48 -5.52 1.78
CA SER A 64 -6.54 -4.40 1.65
C SER A 64 -5.73 -4.50 0.35
N LEU A 65 -5.33 -5.72 -0.01
CA LEU A 65 -4.69 -6.02 -1.28
C LEU A 65 -5.55 -5.59 -2.48
N ILE A 66 -6.82 -5.96 -2.47
CA ILE A 66 -7.78 -5.63 -3.54
C ILE A 66 -7.98 -4.11 -3.67
N VAL A 67 -8.13 -3.40 -2.56
CA VAL A 67 -8.31 -1.93 -2.55
C VAL A 67 -7.05 -1.21 -3.03
N LEU A 68 -5.86 -1.62 -2.58
CA LEU A 68 -4.59 -1.05 -3.04
C LEU A 68 -4.34 -1.35 -4.53
N PHE A 69 -4.77 -2.52 -5.00
CA PHE A 69 -4.68 -2.95 -6.39
C PHE A 69 -5.56 -2.10 -7.30
N TYR A 70 -6.85 -1.97 -6.99
CA TYR A 70 -7.78 -1.17 -7.79
C TYR A 70 -7.42 0.31 -7.76
N SER A 71 -7.08 0.87 -6.59
CA SER A 71 -6.76 2.29 -6.47
C SER A 71 -5.58 2.72 -7.35
N LYS A 72 -4.49 1.94 -7.39
CA LYS A 72 -3.31 2.26 -8.23
C LYS A 72 -3.62 2.18 -9.73
N ARG A 73 -4.48 1.24 -10.15
CA ARG A 73 -4.84 1.05 -11.57
C ARG A 73 -5.87 2.08 -12.03
N MET A 74 -6.88 2.35 -11.23
CA MET A 74 -7.89 3.36 -11.50
C MET A 74 -7.27 4.76 -11.60
N LYS A 75 -6.37 5.13 -10.67
CA LYS A 75 -5.61 6.40 -10.74
C LYS A 75 -4.77 6.56 -12.02
N ARG A 76 -4.41 5.46 -12.71
CA ARG A 76 -3.65 5.48 -13.96
C ARG A 76 -4.53 5.59 -15.20
N ILE A 77 -5.66 4.90 -15.22
CA ILE A 77 -6.50 4.65 -16.41
C ILE A 77 -7.63 5.69 -16.51
N ILE A 78 -8.39 5.88 -15.42
CA ILE A 78 -9.61 6.69 -15.39
C ILE A 78 -9.37 8.14 -15.85
N PRO A 79 -8.37 8.88 -15.34
CA PRO A 79 -8.28 10.31 -15.65
C PRO A 79 -8.10 10.59 -17.13
N SER A 80 -7.20 9.86 -17.79
CA SER A 80 -6.94 10.00 -19.22
C SER A 80 -8.11 9.50 -20.06
N TYR A 81 -8.75 8.40 -19.66
CA TYR A 81 -9.87 7.82 -20.40
C TYR A 81 -11.07 8.77 -20.49
N PHE A 82 -11.55 9.27 -19.34
CA PHE A 82 -12.69 10.18 -19.32
C PHE A 82 -12.38 11.51 -19.96
N LEU A 83 -11.15 12.01 -19.84
CA LEU A 83 -10.72 13.22 -20.54
C LEU A 83 -10.81 13.05 -22.06
N ILE A 84 -10.31 11.95 -22.61
CA ILE A 84 -10.38 11.71 -24.06
C ILE A 84 -11.81 11.47 -24.52
N ILE A 85 -12.66 10.79 -23.74
CA ILE A 85 -14.08 10.68 -24.06
C ILE A 85 -14.72 12.07 -24.10
N PHE A 86 -14.47 12.89 -23.09
CA PHE A 86 -15.01 14.25 -23.00
C PHE A 86 -14.58 15.11 -24.21
N LEU A 87 -13.30 15.11 -24.55
CA LEU A 87 -12.78 15.83 -25.72
C LEU A 87 -13.33 15.28 -27.04
N SER A 88 -13.52 13.97 -27.14
CA SER A 88 -14.10 13.32 -28.33
C SER A 88 -15.59 13.62 -28.49
N LEU A 89 -16.32 13.80 -27.38
CA LEU A 89 -17.71 14.27 -27.40
C LEU A 89 -17.79 15.74 -27.83
N ILE A 90 -16.88 16.60 -27.34
CA ILE A 90 -16.80 17.99 -27.79
C ILE A 90 -16.49 18.06 -29.29
N SER A 91 -15.50 17.28 -29.76
CA SER A 91 -15.13 17.28 -31.18
C SER A 91 -16.25 16.77 -32.07
N LEU A 92 -17.01 15.75 -31.63
CA LEU A 92 -18.18 15.24 -32.36
C LEU A 92 -19.17 16.37 -32.73
N TYR A 93 -19.52 17.24 -31.78
CA TYR A 93 -20.48 18.32 -32.02
C TYR A 93 -19.87 19.55 -32.68
N ALA A 94 -18.58 19.82 -32.44
CA ALA A 94 -17.91 21.00 -32.97
C ALA A 94 -17.39 20.84 -34.40
N ILE A 95 -17.14 19.60 -34.84
CA ILE A 95 -16.33 19.32 -36.04
C ILE A 95 -17.00 18.34 -37.01
N PHE A 96 -17.71 17.31 -36.53
CA PHE A 96 -18.25 16.25 -37.40
C PHE A 96 -19.65 16.57 -37.93
N PRO A 97 -20.01 16.08 -39.14
CA PRO A 97 -21.34 16.27 -39.71
C PRO A 97 -22.45 15.68 -38.83
N GLU A 98 -23.63 16.31 -38.83
CA GLU A 98 -24.81 15.90 -38.03
C GLU A 98 -25.21 14.43 -38.26
N THR A 99 -24.98 13.91 -39.46
CA THR A 99 -25.23 12.50 -39.82
C THR A 99 -24.43 11.51 -38.97
N SER A 100 -23.34 11.94 -38.34
CA SER A 100 -22.48 11.11 -37.49
C SER A 100 -22.88 11.11 -36.02
N TRP A 101 -23.78 12.01 -35.58
CA TRP A 101 -24.07 12.24 -34.16
C TRP A 101 -24.75 11.06 -33.48
N ALA A 102 -25.86 10.55 -34.04
CA ALA A 102 -26.67 9.50 -33.40
C ALA A 102 -25.86 8.22 -33.13
N THR A 103 -25.05 7.78 -34.09
CA THR A 103 -24.20 6.59 -33.96
C THR A 103 -23.12 6.78 -32.89
N ASN A 104 -22.48 7.95 -32.84
CA ASN A 104 -21.39 8.25 -31.92
C ASN A 104 -21.87 8.59 -30.50
N GLN A 105 -23.08 9.13 -30.33
CA GLN A 105 -23.71 9.35 -29.02
C GLN A 105 -23.95 8.03 -28.28
N ASN A 106 -24.52 7.03 -28.97
CA ASN A 106 -24.74 5.71 -28.40
C ASN A 106 -23.40 5.03 -28.04
N SER A 107 -22.41 5.11 -28.91
CA SER A 107 -21.08 4.54 -28.64
C SER A 107 -20.34 5.27 -27.52
N GLY A 108 -20.48 6.60 -27.42
CA GLY A 108 -19.96 7.41 -26.32
C GLY A 108 -20.60 7.05 -24.98
N ALA A 109 -21.92 6.84 -24.94
CA ALA A 109 -22.62 6.38 -23.75
C ALA A 109 -22.12 5.00 -23.28
N ARG A 110 -21.91 4.07 -24.22
CA ARG A 110 -21.33 2.75 -23.93
C ARG A 110 -19.87 2.84 -23.47
N ALA A 111 -19.09 3.78 -24.02
CA ALA A 111 -17.71 4.02 -23.58
C ALA A 111 -17.66 4.56 -22.14
N LEU A 112 -18.58 5.45 -21.74
CA LEU A 112 -18.63 6.03 -20.38
C LEU A 112 -18.83 4.98 -19.28
N VAL A 113 -19.57 3.92 -19.56
CA VAL A 113 -19.85 2.85 -18.59
C VAL A 113 -19.02 1.58 -18.83
N PHE A 114 -17.98 1.65 -19.67
CA PHE A 114 -17.08 0.54 -20.02
C PHE A 114 -17.80 -0.69 -20.60
N VAL A 115 -18.74 -0.51 -21.53
CA VAL A 115 -19.46 -1.59 -22.24
C VAL A 115 -19.40 -1.48 -23.76
N SER A 116 -18.38 -0.78 -24.29
CA SER A 116 -18.18 -0.63 -25.74
C SER A 116 -17.70 -1.91 -26.44
N ASN A 117 -17.48 -3.00 -25.70
CA ASN A 117 -17.09 -4.32 -26.20
C ASN A 117 -18.28 -5.21 -26.64
N GLN A 118 -19.52 -4.73 -26.50
CA GLN A 118 -20.72 -5.45 -26.88
C GLN A 118 -21.11 -5.12 -28.34
N PRO A 119 -21.29 -6.12 -29.23
CA PRO A 119 -21.57 -5.87 -30.64
C PRO A 119 -22.92 -5.15 -30.85
N LYS A 120 -23.04 -4.39 -31.96
CA LYS A 120 -24.28 -3.69 -32.36
C LYS A 120 -25.26 -4.61 -33.12
N SER A 121 -24.78 -5.69 -33.75
CA SER A 121 -25.55 -6.69 -34.50
C SER A 121 -24.97 -8.10 -34.32
N LEU A 122 -25.80 -9.14 -34.51
CA LEU A 122 -25.40 -10.56 -34.42
C LEU A 122 -24.43 -10.98 -35.55
N GLU A 123 -24.46 -10.30 -36.70
CA GLU A 123 -23.45 -10.39 -37.75
C GLU A 123 -22.35 -9.39 -37.43
N GLY A 124 -21.34 -9.87 -36.70
CA GLY A 124 -20.23 -9.06 -36.23
C GLY A 124 -19.14 -8.96 -37.27
N ASP A 125 -18.90 -7.75 -37.78
CA ASP A 125 -17.71 -7.48 -38.58
C ASP A 125 -16.93 -6.28 -38.00
N TYR A 126 -16.34 -6.55 -36.83
CA TYR A 126 -15.47 -5.63 -36.07
C TYR A 126 -14.36 -5.03 -36.95
N PHE A 127 -13.76 -5.82 -37.85
CA PHE A 127 -12.73 -5.36 -38.78
C PHE A 127 -13.28 -4.43 -39.88
N GLN A 128 -14.54 -4.61 -40.27
CA GLN A 128 -15.25 -3.70 -41.18
C GLN A 128 -15.52 -2.35 -40.50
N MET A 129 -15.94 -2.33 -39.23
CA MET A 129 -16.16 -1.08 -38.50
C MET A 129 -14.86 -0.28 -38.27
N LEU A 130 -13.74 -0.97 -37.99
CA LEU A 130 -12.42 -0.33 -37.91
C LEU A 130 -11.92 0.19 -39.26
N SER A 131 -12.14 -0.56 -40.34
CA SER A 131 -11.68 -0.12 -41.67
C SER A 131 -12.49 1.04 -42.24
N VAL A 132 -13.71 1.30 -41.76
CA VAL A 132 -14.54 2.43 -42.25
C VAL A 132 -14.49 3.66 -41.31
N ALA A 133 -14.10 3.51 -40.04
CA ALA A 133 -13.84 4.60 -39.07
C ALA A 133 -15.02 5.58 -38.83
N ILE A 134 -16.27 5.16 -39.05
CA ILE A 134 -17.49 5.96 -38.87
C ILE A 134 -17.75 6.32 -37.39
N ASP A 135 -17.15 5.57 -36.47
CA ASP A 135 -17.39 5.66 -35.03
C ASP A 135 -16.10 5.93 -34.25
N ILE A 136 -16.03 7.12 -33.66
CA ILE A 136 -14.90 7.70 -32.94
C ILE A 136 -14.63 6.93 -31.64
N PHE A 137 -15.63 6.26 -31.07
CA PHE A 137 -15.49 5.54 -29.79
C PHE A 137 -15.18 4.05 -29.97
N THR A 138 -15.13 3.55 -31.21
CA THR A 138 -14.93 2.12 -31.52
C THR A 138 -13.74 1.54 -30.78
N HIS A 139 -12.59 2.22 -30.76
CA HIS A 139 -11.35 1.78 -30.13
C HIS A 139 -11.43 1.59 -28.59
N THR A 140 -12.46 2.10 -27.91
CA THR A 140 -12.58 1.98 -26.45
C THR A 140 -12.96 0.58 -25.97
N TRP A 141 -13.34 -0.32 -26.89
CA TRP A 141 -13.74 -1.69 -26.59
C TRP A 141 -12.67 -2.49 -25.84
N SER A 142 -11.41 -2.39 -26.27
CA SER A 142 -10.29 -3.19 -25.74
C SER A 142 -10.03 -2.80 -24.29
N LEU A 143 -10.17 -1.51 -24.00
CA LEU A 143 -10.04 -0.96 -22.67
C LEU A 143 -11.23 -1.29 -21.77
N SER A 144 -12.44 -1.34 -22.32
CA SER A 144 -13.62 -1.86 -21.60
C SER A 144 -13.41 -3.32 -21.18
N VAL A 145 -12.92 -4.17 -22.08
CA VAL A 145 -12.52 -5.56 -21.76
C VAL A 145 -11.42 -5.58 -20.71
N GLU A 146 -10.42 -4.70 -20.82
CA GLU A 146 -9.32 -4.61 -19.87
C GLU A 146 -9.82 -4.26 -18.45
N VAL A 147 -10.68 -3.25 -18.29
CA VAL A 147 -11.25 -2.86 -16.99
C VAL A 147 -12.18 -3.94 -16.43
N GLN A 148 -13.00 -4.59 -17.27
CA GLN A 148 -13.82 -5.74 -16.87
C GLN A 148 -12.95 -6.91 -16.39
N PHE A 149 -11.85 -7.19 -17.09
CA PHE A 149 -10.88 -8.21 -16.70
C PHE A 149 -10.20 -7.89 -15.36
N TYR A 150 -9.90 -6.61 -15.10
CA TYR A 150 -9.33 -6.20 -13.82
C TYR A 150 -10.28 -6.49 -12.66
N LEU A 151 -11.59 -6.33 -12.87
CA LEU A 151 -12.62 -6.66 -11.87
C LEU A 151 -12.68 -8.17 -11.57
N MET A 152 -12.36 -9.01 -12.56
CA MET A 152 -12.41 -10.47 -12.44
C MET A 152 -11.15 -11.10 -11.84
N ILE A 153 -9.97 -10.51 -12.04
CA ILE A 153 -8.69 -11.14 -11.65
C ILE A 153 -8.55 -11.43 -10.16
N PRO A 154 -8.91 -10.54 -9.23
CA PRO A 154 -8.82 -10.87 -7.81
C PRO A 154 -9.72 -12.05 -7.45
N LEU A 155 -10.88 -12.18 -8.08
CA LEU A 155 -11.78 -13.34 -7.91
C LEU A 155 -11.13 -14.61 -8.48
N ILE A 156 -10.55 -14.54 -9.69
CA ILE A 156 -9.84 -15.67 -10.33
C ILE A 156 -8.62 -16.08 -9.50
N TYR A 157 -7.88 -15.15 -8.91
CA TYR A 157 -6.73 -15.42 -8.07
C TYR A 157 -7.14 -16.11 -6.75
N LEU A 158 -8.21 -15.65 -6.10
CA LEU A 158 -8.75 -16.26 -4.88
C LEU A 158 -9.33 -17.66 -5.12
N ILE A 159 -9.93 -17.90 -6.30
CA ILE A 159 -10.50 -19.20 -6.69
C ILE A 159 -9.42 -20.13 -7.28
N GLY A 160 -8.38 -19.56 -7.89
CA GLY A 160 -7.38 -20.23 -8.73
C GLY A 160 -6.44 -21.19 -8.00
N GLU A 161 -6.25 -21.06 -6.68
CA GLU A 161 -5.46 -22.03 -5.92
C GLU A 161 -6.10 -23.45 -5.89
N LYS A 162 -7.42 -23.56 -6.11
CA LYS A 162 -8.13 -24.85 -6.18
C LYS A 162 -8.44 -25.33 -7.60
N LEU A 163 -8.38 -24.46 -8.61
CA LEU A 163 -8.90 -24.71 -9.97
C LEU A 163 -7.81 -24.82 -11.06
N SER A 164 -6.55 -25.05 -10.70
CA SER A 164 -5.44 -25.04 -11.65
C SER A 164 -5.35 -26.27 -12.57
N ARG A 165 -6.21 -27.29 -12.40
CA ARG A 165 -6.18 -28.54 -13.20
C ARG A 165 -7.33 -28.70 -14.21
N SER A 166 -8.44 -27.97 -14.08
CA SER A 166 -9.64 -28.19 -14.91
C SER A 166 -9.77 -27.25 -16.11
N LEU A 167 -8.99 -26.16 -16.16
CA LEU A 167 -9.04 -25.17 -17.24
C LEU A 167 -8.30 -25.59 -18.53
N LEU A 168 -7.46 -26.63 -18.46
CA LEU A 168 -6.80 -27.19 -19.66
C LEU A 168 -7.76 -27.99 -20.55
N ILE A 169 -8.90 -28.44 -20.01
CA ILE A 169 -9.88 -29.29 -20.72
C ILE A 169 -10.76 -28.43 -21.66
N LEU A 170 -10.87 -27.13 -21.42
CA LEU A 170 -11.58 -26.19 -22.30
C LEU A 170 -10.81 -25.86 -23.61
N LEU A 171 -9.54 -26.27 -23.71
CA LEU A 171 -8.70 -26.05 -24.91
C LEU A 171 -8.95 -27.06 -26.04
N PHE A 172 -9.77 -28.11 -25.82
CA PHE A 172 -9.94 -29.23 -26.76
C PHE A 172 -11.38 -29.44 -27.28
N TYR A 173 -12.22 -28.41 -27.34
CA TYR A 173 -13.54 -28.50 -27.99
C TYR A 173 -13.46 -28.13 -29.48
N PRO A 174 -13.96 -28.96 -30.43
CA PRO A 174 -13.65 -28.78 -31.84
C PRO A 174 -14.65 -27.83 -32.51
N ILE A 175 -14.15 -26.81 -33.24
CA ILE A 175 -14.57 -26.40 -34.62
C ILE A 175 -13.91 -25.06 -35.06
N VAL A 176 -13.28 -25.16 -36.24
CA VAL A 176 -12.86 -24.21 -37.31
C VAL A 176 -11.94 -23.00 -36.99
N LEU A 177 -10.87 -22.88 -37.79
CA LEU A 177 -9.71 -22.00 -37.59
C LEU A 177 -9.72 -20.79 -38.54
N ASP A 178 -9.77 -19.58 -37.97
CA ASP A 178 -9.33 -18.29 -38.53
C ASP A 178 -9.10 -17.29 -37.37
N SER A 179 -8.12 -16.38 -37.48
CA SER A 179 -7.57 -15.41 -36.48
C SER A 179 -7.18 -15.94 -35.08
N ARG A 180 -7.68 -17.09 -34.66
CA ARG A 180 -7.52 -17.68 -33.32
C ARG A 180 -6.16 -18.36 -33.11
N ILE A 181 -5.59 -18.99 -34.15
CA ILE A 181 -4.24 -19.59 -34.09
C ILE A 181 -3.18 -18.50 -33.90
N LEU A 182 -3.29 -17.41 -34.68
CA LEU A 182 -2.33 -16.32 -34.63
C LEU A 182 -2.38 -15.60 -33.28
N ARG A 183 -3.58 -15.39 -32.73
CA ARG A 183 -3.77 -14.89 -31.35
C ARG A 183 -3.15 -15.84 -30.32
N LEU A 184 -3.34 -17.15 -30.45
CA LEU A 184 -2.76 -18.14 -29.55
C LEU A 184 -1.22 -18.15 -29.62
N ILE A 185 -0.65 -18.14 -30.84
CA ILE A 185 0.79 -18.09 -31.06
C ILE A 185 1.39 -16.80 -30.48
N ILE A 186 0.81 -15.64 -30.76
CA ILE A 186 1.32 -14.36 -30.23
C ILE A 186 1.16 -14.30 -28.71
N THR A 187 0.07 -14.85 -28.15
CA THR A 187 -0.15 -14.92 -26.71
C THR A 187 0.91 -15.78 -26.02
N ILE A 188 1.16 -16.97 -26.55
CA ILE A 188 2.19 -17.90 -26.04
C ILE A 188 3.59 -17.32 -26.24
N ALA A 189 3.89 -16.76 -27.41
CA ALA A 189 5.18 -16.14 -27.71
C ALA A 189 5.45 -14.93 -26.82
N THR A 190 4.44 -14.10 -26.53
CA THR A 190 4.58 -12.96 -25.61
C THR A 190 4.82 -13.44 -24.18
N GLY A 191 4.12 -14.49 -23.74
CA GLY A 191 4.35 -15.12 -22.44
C GLY A 191 5.76 -15.71 -22.29
N LEU A 192 6.26 -16.39 -23.33
CA LEU A 192 7.62 -16.92 -23.40
C LEU A 192 8.66 -15.79 -23.41
N LEU A 193 8.45 -14.75 -24.21
CA LEU A 193 9.33 -13.58 -24.29
C LEU A 193 9.45 -12.89 -22.93
N ILE A 194 8.34 -12.71 -22.21
CA ILE A 194 8.33 -12.14 -20.86
C ILE A 194 9.10 -13.03 -19.86
N SER A 195 8.97 -14.35 -19.98
CA SER A 195 9.61 -15.33 -19.09
C SER A 195 11.13 -15.42 -19.30
N ILE A 196 11.58 -15.19 -20.54
CA ILE A 196 12.99 -15.22 -20.94
C ILE A 196 13.65 -13.83 -20.78
N SER A 197 12.86 -12.75 -20.90
CA SER A 197 13.35 -11.37 -20.81
C SER A 197 13.84 -11.04 -19.38
N LYS A 198 15.12 -10.67 -19.28
CA LYS A 198 15.76 -10.12 -18.07
C LYS A 198 15.76 -8.59 -18.14
N ALA A 199 15.79 -7.94 -16.98
CA ALA A 199 15.71 -6.48 -16.85
C ALA A 199 16.78 -5.68 -17.66
N ASP A 200 17.89 -6.31 -18.05
CA ASP A 200 19.02 -5.69 -18.78
C ASP A 200 19.05 -6.00 -20.30
N GLN A 201 17.98 -6.52 -20.91
CA GLN A 201 17.97 -6.73 -22.36
C GLN A 201 18.03 -5.39 -23.13
N ARG A 202 19.18 -5.12 -23.78
CA ARG A 202 19.49 -3.83 -24.46
C ARG A 202 18.51 -3.46 -25.58
N ILE A 203 17.92 -4.43 -26.27
CA ILE A 203 17.00 -4.17 -27.40
C ILE A 203 15.64 -3.70 -26.88
N LEU A 204 15.00 -4.48 -25.99
CA LEU A 204 13.69 -4.13 -25.42
C LEU A 204 13.77 -2.98 -24.40
N SER A 205 14.91 -2.77 -23.76
CA SER A 205 15.12 -1.64 -22.84
C SER A 205 15.57 -0.37 -23.55
N ASN A 206 15.48 -0.31 -24.88
CA ASN A 206 15.83 0.88 -25.65
C ASN A 206 14.99 2.10 -25.19
N PRO A 207 15.59 3.29 -25.00
CA PRO A 207 14.87 4.49 -24.55
C PRO A 207 13.67 4.87 -25.42
N ILE A 208 13.75 4.67 -26.74
CA ILE A 208 12.68 4.99 -27.69
C ILE A 208 11.50 4.04 -27.49
N LEU A 209 11.76 2.73 -27.47
CA LEU A 209 10.71 1.72 -27.25
C LEU A 209 10.09 1.85 -25.86
N THR A 210 10.92 2.15 -24.84
CA THR A 210 10.47 2.41 -23.47
C THR A 210 9.57 3.64 -23.41
N TYR A 211 9.90 4.70 -24.16
CA TYR A 211 9.08 5.90 -24.26
C TYR A 211 7.71 5.59 -24.84
N PHE A 212 7.64 4.91 -26.00
CA PHE A 212 6.37 4.47 -26.58
C PHE A 212 5.58 3.55 -25.64
N GLY A 213 6.26 2.71 -24.86
CA GLY A 213 5.66 1.89 -23.82
C GLY A 213 5.05 2.69 -22.67
N ASP A 214 5.75 3.74 -22.21
CA ASP A 214 5.31 4.61 -21.13
C ASP A 214 4.06 5.42 -21.51
N ILE A 215 3.98 5.89 -22.76
CA ILE A 215 2.82 6.64 -23.28
C ILE A 215 1.75 5.74 -23.92
N SER A 216 1.98 4.43 -23.99
CA SER A 216 1.23 3.51 -24.86
C SER A 216 -0.29 3.60 -24.69
N TYR A 217 -0.73 3.78 -23.43
CA TYR A 217 -2.14 3.87 -23.07
C TYR A 217 -2.80 5.15 -23.60
N LEU A 218 -2.12 6.28 -23.44
CA LEU A 218 -2.64 7.56 -23.87
C LEU A 218 -2.54 7.71 -25.40
N PHE A 219 -1.47 7.19 -25.99
CA PHE A 219 -1.33 7.13 -27.44
C PHE A 219 -2.41 6.25 -28.06
N TYR A 220 -2.77 5.13 -27.42
CA TYR A 220 -3.89 4.29 -27.82
C TYR A 220 -5.23 5.04 -27.80
N LEU A 221 -5.48 5.89 -26.81
CA LEU A 221 -6.73 6.67 -26.74
C LEU A 221 -6.79 7.82 -27.74
N VAL A 222 -5.65 8.46 -28.04
CA VAL A 222 -5.63 9.70 -28.84
C VAL A 222 -5.53 9.42 -30.35
N HIS A 223 -4.82 8.36 -30.76
CA HIS A 223 -4.57 8.14 -32.20
C HIS A 223 -5.85 7.87 -33.00
N TRP A 224 -6.85 7.23 -32.40
CA TRP A 224 -8.07 6.85 -33.11
C TRP A 224 -9.01 8.02 -33.43
N PRO A 225 -9.35 8.91 -32.48
CA PRO A 225 -10.09 10.14 -32.81
C PRO A 225 -9.40 11.00 -33.87
N ILE A 226 -8.06 11.06 -33.87
CA ILE A 226 -7.29 11.74 -34.92
C ILE A 226 -7.46 11.07 -36.27
N TYR A 227 -7.35 9.73 -36.32
CA TYR A 227 -7.56 8.96 -37.55
C TYR A 227 -8.98 9.14 -38.09
N ALA A 228 -9.99 9.06 -37.22
CA ALA A 228 -11.39 9.28 -37.58
C ALA A 228 -11.61 10.70 -38.10
N TYR A 229 -11.04 11.73 -37.45
CA TYR A 229 -11.11 13.12 -37.91
C TYR A 229 -10.45 13.31 -39.27
N TRP A 230 -9.23 12.82 -39.47
CA TRP A 230 -8.54 12.90 -40.75
C TRP A 230 -9.37 12.25 -41.87
N LYS A 231 -9.92 11.06 -41.61
CA LYS A 231 -10.66 10.30 -42.61
C LYS A 231 -12.03 10.88 -42.95
N LEU A 232 -12.70 11.52 -41.98
CA LEU A 232 -14.08 11.98 -42.11
C LEU A 232 -14.23 13.49 -42.36
N ALA A 233 -13.28 14.31 -41.91
CA ALA A 233 -13.42 15.77 -41.91
C ALA A 233 -12.36 16.53 -42.71
N THR A 234 -11.26 15.88 -43.15
CA THR A 234 -10.21 16.52 -43.97
C THR A 234 -10.23 15.99 -45.40
N THR A 235 -9.58 16.69 -46.34
CA THR A 235 -9.40 16.28 -47.75
C THR A 235 -8.47 15.06 -47.93
N LYS A 236 -8.24 14.27 -46.87
CA LYS A 236 -7.27 13.15 -46.79
C LYS A 236 -5.82 13.54 -47.07
N ASP A 237 -5.47 14.81 -46.79
CA ASP A 237 -4.10 15.30 -46.90
C ASP A 237 -3.15 14.54 -45.96
N GLN A 238 -2.08 13.96 -46.51
CA GLN A 238 -1.11 13.16 -45.76
C GLN A 238 -0.24 14.03 -44.84
N HIS A 239 -0.01 15.30 -45.17
CA HIS A 239 0.79 16.19 -44.34
C HIS A 239 0.07 16.55 -43.03
N THR A 240 -1.22 16.87 -43.11
CA THR A 240 -2.08 17.11 -41.94
C THR A 240 -2.12 15.88 -41.02
N LEU A 241 -2.20 14.67 -41.59
CA LEU A 241 -2.15 13.42 -40.84
C LEU A 241 -0.85 13.25 -40.04
N LEU A 242 0.30 13.47 -40.68
CA LEU A 242 1.61 13.35 -40.06
C LEU A 242 1.81 14.38 -38.95
N ILE A 243 1.32 15.61 -39.14
CA ILE A 243 1.37 16.68 -38.12
C ILE A 243 0.51 16.31 -36.91
N LEU A 244 -0.72 15.84 -37.12
CA LEU A 244 -1.61 15.43 -36.01
C LEU A 244 -1.07 14.20 -35.28
N LEU A 245 -0.50 13.23 -36.00
CA LEU A 245 0.15 12.06 -35.42
C LEU A 245 1.38 12.47 -34.60
N ALA A 246 2.23 13.35 -35.13
CA ALA A 246 3.39 13.87 -34.39
C ALA A 246 2.95 14.62 -33.12
N ALA A 247 1.94 15.49 -33.21
CA ALA A 247 1.37 16.17 -32.06
C ALA A 247 0.85 15.19 -31.00
N SER A 248 0.24 14.06 -31.42
CA SER A 248 -0.23 13.00 -30.53
C SER A 248 0.87 12.19 -29.83
N VAL A 249 2.12 12.30 -30.26
CA VAL A 249 3.28 11.67 -29.60
C VAL A 249 3.93 12.60 -28.58
N PHE A 250 3.94 13.92 -28.84
CA PHE A 250 4.62 14.92 -27.99
C PHE A 250 3.70 15.57 -26.93
N PHE A 251 2.48 15.93 -27.30
CA PHE A 251 1.53 16.63 -26.42
C PHE A 251 1.11 15.82 -25.17
N PRO A 252 0.86 14.50 -25.26
CA PRO A 252 0.35 13.76 -24.11
C PRO A 252 1.42 13.46 -23.05
N PHE A 253 2.71 13.46 -23.39
CA PHE A 253 3.79 13.31 -22.42
C PHE A 253 3.91 14.53 -21.51
N SER A 254 3.83 15.73 -22.07
CA SER A 254 3.85 16.98 -21.30
C SER A 254 2.62 17.10 -20.40
N PHE A 255 1.43 16.79 -20.94
CA PHE A 255 0.17 16.81 -20.19
C PHE A 255 0.16 15.78 -19.05
N MET A 256 0.56 14.52 -19.29
CA MET A 256 0.64 13.51 -18.24
C MET A 256 1.72 13.82 -17.21
N LYS A 257 2.86 14.38 -17.61
CA LYS A 257 3.90 14.82 -16.69
C LYS A 257 3.38 15.95 -15.81
N GLN A 258 2.66 16.92 -16.36
CA GLN A 258 2.04 18.02 -15.61
C GLN A 258 0.90 17.53 -14.70
N LEU A 259 -0.01 16.68 -15.19
CA LEU A 259 -1.09 16.11 -14.40
C LEU A 259 -0.55 15.24 -13.26
N LYS A 260 0.42 14.38 -13.55
CA LYS A 260 1.11 13.56 -12.55
C LYS A 260 1.88 14.43 -11.56
N ASN A 261 2.57 15.48 -12.01
CA ASN A 261 3.26 16.41 -11.12
C ASN A 261 2.29 17.24 -10.29
N ALA A 262 1.11 17.60 -10.80
CA ALA A 262 0.08 18.32 -10.05
C ALA A 262 -0.55 17.41 -8.98
N LEU A 263 -0.86 16.16 -9.32
CA LEU A 263 -1.34 15.15 -8.38
C LEU A 263 -0.28 14.78 -7.34
N ILE A 264 0.97 14.57 -7.77
CA ILE A 264 2.11 14.31 -6.88
C ILE A 264 2.40 15.52 -6.03
N ASN A 265 2.44 16.75 -6.54
CA ASN A 265 2.72 17.94 -5.74
C ASN A 265 1.60 18.21 -4.74
N LYS A 266 0.33 17.88 -5.06
CA LYS A 266 -0.77 17.92 -4.09
C LYS A 266 -0.62 16.84 -3.01
N GLU A 267 -0.14 15.65 -3.36
CA GLU A 267 0.29 14.63 -2.39
C GLU A 267 1.52 15.10 -1.59
N LYS A 268 2.51 15.72 -2.22
CA LYS A 268 3.82 16.10 -1.67
C LYS A 268 3.75 17.32 -0.76
N LEU A 269 2.92 18.32 -1.08
CA LEU A 269 2.55 19.43 -0.17
C LEU A 269 1.83 18.94 1.09
N VAL A 270 1.19 17.77 1.01
CA VAL A 270 0.58 17.08 2.15
C VAL A 270 1.57 16.10 2.82
N TYR A 271 2.71 15.80 2.20
CA TYR A 271 3.66 14.74 2.62
C TYR A 271 5.03 15.26 3.13
N ASP A 272 5.48 16.47 2.77
CA ASP A 272 6.84 16.98 3.06
C ASP A 272 6.92 17.94 4.26
N GLN A 273 5.83 18.21 5.01
CA GLN A 273 5.97 18.95 6.27
C GLN A 273 6.44 18.02 7.40
N PRO A 274 7.42 18.43 8.24
CA PRO A 274 7.88 17.58 9.33
C PRO A 274 6.72 17.21 10.24
N MET A 275 6.56 15.91 10.46
CA MET A 275 5.40 15.27 11.10
C MET A 275 5.10 15.78 12.53
N MET A 276 6.07 16.41 13.18
CA MET A 276 5.99 17.01 14.52
C MET A 276 5.74 18.53 14.50
N GLU A 277 5.99 19.21 13.38
CA GLU A 277 5.94 20.68 13.28
C GLU A 277 4.51 21.20 13.13
N GLN A 278 3.55 20.33 12.81
CA GLN A 278 2.12 20.68 12.74
C GLN A 278 1.39 20.61 14.10
N LEU A 279 2.11 20.37 15.20
CA LEU A 279 1.48 20.18 16.50
C LEU A 279 0.87 21.47 17.07
N ASP A 280 1.38 22.67 16.82
CA ASP A 280 0.92 23.89 17.54
C ASP A 280 0.95 25.19 16.71
N HIS A 281 0.65 25.14 15.40
CA HIS A 281 0.45 26.37 14.63
C HIS A 281 -0.98 26.92 14.80
N GLY A 282 -1.17 27.76 15.84
CA GLY A 282 -2.36 28.59 16.05
C GLY A 282 -3.50 27.93 16.84
N ASN A 283 -4.62 28.66 16.96
CA ASN A 283 -5.86 28.14 17.58
C ASN A 283 -6.51 27.11 16.65
N LEU A 284 -6.15 25.84 16.81
CA LEU A 284 -6.71 24.71 16.06
C LEU A 284 -8.17 24.46 16.45
N THR A 285 -9.01 24.18 15.45
CA THR A 285 -10.43 23.85 15.62
C THR A 285 -10.66 22.33 15.71
N LEU A 286 -11.86 21.91 16.12
CA LEU A 286 -12.29 20.51 16.04
C LEU A 286 -12.17 19.95 14.61
N ASP A 287 -12.40 20.77 13.58
CA ASP A 287 -12.24 20.38 12.18
C ASP A 287 -10.78 20.14 11.79
N ASP A 288 -9.85 20.92 12.34
CA ASP A 288 -8.42 20.68 12.18
C ASP A 288 -8.00 19.37 12.84
N ALA A 289 -8.51 19.08 14.05
CA ALA A 289 -8.25 17.83 14.73
C ALA A 289 -8.77 16.61 13.94
N ALA A 290 -9.96 16.69 13.34
CA ALA A 290 -10.47 15.62 12.46
C ALA A 290 -9.54 15.39 11.25
N ARG A 291 -9.06 16.48 10.62
CA ARG A 291 -8.12 16.38 9.49
C ARG A 291 -6.80 15.74 9.90
N LEU A 292 -6.24 16.15 11.04
CA LEU A 292 -4.99 15.60 11.58
C LEU A 292 -5.15 14.12 11.95
N ASN A 293 -6.22 13.75 12.65
CA ASN A 293 -6.51 12.36 12.99
C ASN A 293 -6.62 11.47 11.74
N HIS A 294 -7.36 11.94 10.72
CA HIS A 294 -7.46 11.24 9.45
C HIS A 294 -6.10 11.11 8.76
N PHE A 295 -5.31 12.19 8.72
CA PHE A 295 -3.99 12.19 8.13
C PHE A 295 -3.06 11.19 8.83
N TRP A 296 -3.03 11.17 10.16
CA TRP A 296 -2.24 10.22 10.94
C TRP A 296 -2.69 8.77 10.73
N ASN A 297 -3.99 8.50 10.61
CA ASN A 297 -4.50 7.17 10.25
C ASN A 297 -4.03 6.72 8.86
N VAL A 298 -4.11 7.59 7.86
CA VAL A 298 -3.66 7.27 6.48
C VAL A 298 -2.14 7.04 6.42
N LYS A 299 -1.37 7.73 7.26
CA LYS A 299 0.09 7.68 7.28
C LYS A 299 0.67 6.69 8.28
N ASP A 300 -0.17 6.05 9.09
CA ASP A 300 0.22 5.22 10.23
C ASP A 300 1.38 4.26 9.94
N TYR A 301 1.28 3.45 8.87
CA TYR A 301 2.33 2.51 8.48
C TYR A 301 3.64 3.19 8.05
N LEU A 302 3.54 4.31 7.32
CA LEU A 302 4.73 5.06 6.89
C LEU A 302 5.44 5.70 8.08
N ASN A 303 4.69 6.07 9.12
CA ASN A 303 5.22 6.66 10.33
C ASN A 303 6.01 5.66 11.21
N LEU A 304 5.92 4.36 10.92
CA LEU A 304 6.74 3.34 11.57
C LEU A 304 8.17 3.26 10.99
N MET A 305 8.41 3.87 9.82
CA MET A 305 9.74 3.91 9.20
C MET A 305 10.55 5.08 9.77
N VAL A 306 11.71 4.79 10.36
CA VAL A 306 12.55 5.82 10.97
C VAL A 306 13.79 6.11 10.11
N PRO A 307 14.08 7.38 9.75
CA PRO A 307 15.22 7.75 8.90
C PRO A 307 16.60 7.40 9.49
N THR A 308 16.67 7.25 10.81
CA THR A 308 17.89 6.84 11.51
C THR A 308 18.14 5.35 11.38
N CYS A 309 17.15 4.52 11.06
CA CYS A 309 17.34 3.08 11.02
C CYS A 309 17.79 2.57 9.65
N ARG A 310 18.84 1.74 9.66
CA ARG A 310 19.30 0.94 8.52
C ARG A 310 18.71 -0.46 8.66
N TYR A 311 17.58 -0.68 7.99
CA TYR A 311 16.84 -1.94 8.04
C TYR A 311 17.59 -3.07 7.35
N GLU A 312 17.64 -4.23 8.02
CA GLU A 312 18.17 -5.47 7.44
C GLU A 312 17.20 -6.07 6.40
N SER A 313 15.89 -5.85 6.60
CA SER A 313 14.83 -6.26 5.68
C SER A 313 14.51 -5.15 4.67
N PRO A 314 14.35 -5.47 3.37
CA PRO A 314 13.91 -4.49 2.37
C PRO A 314 12.38 -4.27 2.38
N TYR A 315 11.62 -5.01 3.21
CA TYR A 315 10.17 -5.13 3.09
C TYR A 315 9.36 -4.22 4.05
N GLY A 316 10.01 -3.33 4.81
CA GLY A 316 9.31 -2.33 5.63
C GLY A 316 9.90 -2.16 7.03
N PRO A 317 9.11 -1.66 8.00
CA PRO A 317 9.59 -1.24 9.32
C PRO A 317 9.82 -2.40 10.31
N PHE A 318 9.61 -3.64 9.85
CA PHE A 318 9.68 -4.85 10.67
C PHE A 318 10.95 -5.67 10.38
N GLY A 319 11.35 -6.46 11.36
CA GLY A 319 12.65 -7.11 11.42
C GLY A 319 13.65 -6.29 12.22
N TRP A 320 14.93 -6.54 11.98
CA TRP A 320 16.03 -5.87 12.67
C TRP A 320 16.53 -4.65 11.88
N CYS A 321 16.97 -3.63 12.60
CA CYS A 321 17.60 -2.46 12.00
C CYS A 321 18.60 -1.82 12.97
N HIS A 322 19.71 -1.30 12.40
CA HIS A 322 20.73 -0.59 13.16
C HIS A 322 20.54 0.92 12.99
N HIS A 323 20.42 1.65 14.08
CA HIS A 323 20.36 3.11 14.01
C HIS A 323 21.73 3.71 13.64
N LYS A 324 21.70 4.86 12.96
CA LYS A 324 22.89 5.69 12.70
C LYS A 324 23.55 6.09 14.01
N THR A 325 24.87 6.16 14.00
CA THR A 325 25.70 6.51 15.15
C THR A 325 25.85 8.02 15.34
N ASP A 326 25.54 8.83 14.32
CA ASP A 326 25.81 10.28 14.34
C ASP A 326 25.05 11.05 15.44
N GLY A 327 23.93 10.51 15.93
CA GLY A 327 23.16 11.05 17.06
C GLY A 327 23.37 10.32 18.38
N LEU A 328 24.38 9.46 18.47
CA LEU A 328 24.68 8.65 19.66
C LEU A 328 25.96 9.17 20.34
N SER A 329 25.94 9.38 21.65
CA SER A 329 27.09 9.94 22.40
C SER A 329 27.44 9.20 23.68
N GLY A 330 26.79 8.08 23.97
CA GLY A 330 26.98 7.34 25.21
C GLY A 330 27.90 6.12 25.07
N THR A 331 27.87 5.25 26.08
CA THR A 331 28.79 4.11 26.20
C THR A 331 28.12 2.74 26.13
N TYR A 332 26.79 2.69 26.16
CA TYR A 332 26.02 1.45 26.32
C TYR A 332 25.51 0.88 25.01
N LYS A 333 25.48 -0.45 24.88
CA LYS A 333 24.75 -1.14 23.83
C LYS A 333 23.26 -1.17 24.19
N VAL A 334 22.46 -0.38 23.49
CA VAL A 334 21.01 -0.30 23.71
C VAL A 334 20.28 -1.12 22.65
N MET A 335 19.30 -1.89 23.07
CA MET A 335 18.45 -2.67 22.18
C MET A 335 16.98 -2.40 22.46
N THR A 336 16.15 -2.23 21.44
CA THR A 336 14.69 -2.19 21.58
C THR A 336 14.05 -3.37 20.86
N ILE A 337 13.14 -4.09 21.52
CA ILE A 337 12.44 -5.26 20.97
C ILE A 337 10.94 -5.16 21.19
N GLY A 338 10.12 -5.82 20.38
CA GLY A 338 8.67 -5.80 20.56
C GLY A 338 7.89 -5.91 19.27
N ASN A 339 6.66 -5.42 19.30
CA ASN A 339 5.79 -5.45 18.13
C ASN A 339 5.91 -4.19 17.27
N SER A 340 4.84 -3.83 16.58
CA SER A 340 4.78 -2.60 15.81
C SER A 340 4.95 -1.34 16.67
N TRP A 341 4.71 -1.44 17.99
CA TRP A 341 4.99 -0.36 18.93
C TRP A 341 6.48 -0.04 19.03
N THR A 342 7.37 -1.03 18.85
CA THR A 342 8.81 -0.78 18.81
C THR A 342 9.18 0.13 17.65
N ALA A 343 8.63 -0.12 16.46
CA ALA A 343 8.83 0.74 15.31
C ALA A 343 8.18 2.12 15.49
N ASN A 344 7.03 2.19 16.15
CA ASN A 344 6.31 3.43 16.44
C ASN A 344 7.07 4.34 17.43
N HIS A 345 7.68 3.77 18.48
CA HIS A 345 8.42 4.50 19.51
C HIS A 345 9.85 4.85 19.10
N ALA A 346 10.39 4.14 18.11
CA ALA A 346 11.78 4.19 17.68
C ALA A 346 12.36 5.59 17.52
N ASN A 347 11.62 6.51 16.89
CA ASN A 347 12.12 7.86 16.64
C ASN A 347 12.21 8.69 17.93
N VAL A 348 11.15 8.73 18.75
CA VAL A 348 11.16 9.43 20.04
C VAL A 348 12.22 8.84 20.95
N PHE A 349 12.28 7.51 21.04
CA PHE A 349 13.25 6.84 21.89
C PHE A 349 14.70 7.11 21.43
N TYR A 350 14.97 7.14 20.12
CA TYR A 350 16.29 7.53 19.61
C TYR A 350 16.66 8.97 20.00
N GLN A 351 15.71 9.90 19.92
CA GLN A 351 15.93 11.31 20.29
C GLN A 351 16.21 11.46 21.79
N GLU A 352 15.40 10.83 22.64
CA GLU A 352 15.50 10.98 24.09
C GLU A 352 16.65 10.15 24.69
N CYS A 353 16.97 9.00 24.12
CA CYS A 353 17.93 8.04 24.69
C CYS A 353 19.21 7.87 23.87
N GLY A 354 19.39 8.62 22.78
CA GLY A 354 20.61 8.55 21.97
C GLY A 354 21.88 8.89 22.76
N HIS A 355 21.75 9.77 23.75
CA HIS A 355 22.87 10.25 24.56
C HIS A 355 23.48 9.18 25.49
N ILE A 356 22.77 8.08 25.81
CA ILE A 356 23.29 6.98 26.63
C ILE A 356 23.87 5.83 25.80
N ALA A 357 23.56 5.77 24.51
CA ALA A 357 23.93 4.64 23.66
C ALA A 357 25.24 4.90 22.89
N LYS A 358 26.09 3.88 22.76
CA LYS A 358 27.16 3.81 21.74
C LYS A 358 26.69 3.11 20.46
N SER A 359 25.72 2.22 20.61
CA SER A 359 25.10 1.47 19.52
C SER A 359 23.65 1.20 19.86
N PHE A 360 22.77 1.34 18.88
CA PHE A 360 21.34 1.13 19.07
C PHE A 360 20.80 0.19 17.97
N LEU A 361 20.40 -1.01 18.41
CA LEU A 361 19.75 -2.04 17.61
C LEU A 361 18.25 -2.13 17.92
N GLN A 362 17.44 -2.17 16.88
CA GLN A 362 15.98 -2.30 17.00
C GLN A 362 15.51 -3.58 16.33
N GLY A 363 14.60 -4.30 16.98
CA GLY A 363 13.87 -5.45 16.43
C GLY A 363 12.35 -5.29 16.61
N ALA A 364 11.61 -5.19 15.51
CA ALA A 364 10.14 -5.02 15.55
C ALA A 364 9.43 -6.14 14.78
N ALA A 365 8.41 -6.75 15.36
CA ALA A 365 7.65 -7.83 14.73
C ALA A 365 6.12 -7.57 14.81
N SER A 366 5.47 -7.33 13.67
CA SER A 366 4.05 -6.95 13.63
C SER A 366 3.17 -7.92 14.42
N ALA A 367 2.42 -7.39 15.39
CA ALA A 367 1.53 -8.14 16.29
C ALA A 367 2.15 -9.28 17.12
N CYS A 368 3.48 -9.41 17.20
CA CYS A 368 4.14 -10.48 17.96
C CYS A 368 4.71 -10.00 19.30
N GLU A 369 4.60 -10.80 20.35
CA GLU A 369 5.07 -10.43 21.69
C GLU A 369 6.42 -11.11 22.00
N PRO A 370 7.46 -10.38 22.47
CA PRO A 370 8.76 -11.01 22.77
C PRO A 370 8.71 -12.05 23.88
N LEU A 371 7.76 -11.92 24.82
CA LEU A 371 7.57 -12.85 25.94
C LEU A 371 6.54 -13.95 25.64
N TYR A 372 5.81 -13.90 24.52
CA TYR A 372 4.85 -14.95 24.21
C TYR A 372 4.67 -15.14 22.69
N PRO A 373 4.69 -16.38 22.16
CA PRO A 373 4.46 -16.62 20.75
C PRO A 373 2.98 -16.43 20.40
N THR A 374 2.59 -15.19 20.10
CA THR A 374 1.22 -14.78 19.76
C THR A 374 0.60 -15.69 18.69
N ARG A 375 -0.63 -16.15 18.92
CA ARG A 375 -1.28 -17.18 18.07
C ARG A 375 -1.79 -16.65 16.72
N LEU A 376 -1.86 -15.33 16.57
CA LEU A 376 -2.41 -14.67 15.37
C LEU A 376 -1.60 -14.91 14.10
N SER A 377 -0.30 -15.16 14.21
CA SER A 377 0.57 -15.37 13.05
C SER A 377 1.60 -16.48 13.30
N ARG A 378 1.75 -17.38 12.32
CA ARG A 378 2.82 -18.39 12.34
C ARG A 378 4.21 -17.77 12.41
N ALA A 379 4.37 -16.56 11.88
CA ALA A 379 5.63 -15.82 11.95
C ALA A 379 6.03 -15.50 13.41
N CYS A 380 5.05 -15.26 14.31
CA CYS A 380 5.35 -14.92 15.70
C CYS A 380 6.07 -16.02 16.47
N ARG A 381 5.94 -17.30 16.08
CA ARG A 381 6.74 -18.39 16.66
C ARG A 381 8.22 -18.26 16.27
N SER A 382 8.50 -17.91 15.03
CA SER A 382 9.87 -17.67 14.56
C SER A 382 10.46 -16.41 15.19
N ASN A 383 9.68 -15.32 15.25
CA ASN A 383 10.11 -14.08 15.91
C ASN A 383 10.39 -14.26 17.40
N PHE A 384 9.58 -15.06 18.11
CA PHE A 384 9.78 -15.39 19.52
C PHE A 384 11.16 -16.00 19.78
N THR A 385 11.58 -17.00 18.99
CA THR A 385 12.93 -17.57 19.06
C THR A 385 14.00 -16.58 18.58
N ASN A 386 13.71 -15.80 17.55
CA ASN A 386 14.67 -14.87 16.97
C ASN A 386 15.03 -13.70 17.90
N PHE A 387 14.10 -13.20 18.72
CA PHE A 387 14.41 -12.19 19.76
C PHE A 387 15.41 -12.74 20.78
N GLU A 388 15.19 -13.95 21.29
CA GLU A 388 16.10 -14.63 22.21
C GLU A 388 17.51 -14.77 21.60
N GLU A 389 17.57 -15.30 20.38
CA GLU A 389 18.82 -15.55 19.70
C GLU A 389 19.62 -14.25 19.50
N ARG A 390 18.97 -13.17 19.09
CA ARG A 390 19.65 -11.90 18.83
C ARG A 390 20.14 -11.24 20.13
N ILE A 391 19.37 -11.31 21.22
CA ILE A 391 19.83 -10.83 22.54
C ILE A 391 21.10 -11.60 22.96
N ARG A 392 21.09 -12.93 22.80
CA ARG A 392 22.24 -13.79 23.13
C ARG A 392 23.49 -13.48 22.29
N GLN A 393 23.31 -13.15 21.01
CA GLN A 393 24.40 -12.78 20.10
C GLN A 393 24.98 -11.40 20.40
N GLU A 394 24.12 -10.40 20.60
CA GLU A 394 24.53 -8.99 20.70
C GLU A 394 25.02 -8.60 22.10
N LYS A 395 24.52 -9.32 23.12
CA LYS A 395 24.77 -9.09 24.55
C LYS A 395 24.63 -7.60 24.92
N PRO A 396 23.41 -7.02 24.80
CA PRO A 396 23.19 -5.61 25.06
C PRO A 396 23.38 -5.27 26.56
N ASP A 397 23.71 -4.02 26.84
CA ASP A 397 23.71 -3.48 28.20
C ASP A 397 22.28 -3.28 28.71
N PHE A 398 21.44 -2.69 27.86
CA PHE A 398 20.04 -2.41 28.15
C PHE A 398 19.14 -2.91 27.03
N VAL A 399 18.03 -3.55 27.41
CA VAL A 399 16.95 -3.93 26.49
C VAL A 399 15.69 -3.20 26.89
N PHE A 400 14.98 -2.62 25.91
CA PHE A 400 13.70 -1.97 26.10
C PHE A 400 12.64 -2.69 25.29
N MET A 401 11.59 -3.15 25.95
CA MET A 401 10.52 -3.94 25.35
C MET A 401 9.29 -3.07 25.14
N PHE A 402 9.02 -2.68 23.89
CA PHE A 402 7.83 -1.90 23.53
C PHE A 402 6.78 -2.83 22.93
N THR A 403 5.85 -3.29 23.77
CA THR A 403 4.86 -4.28 23.34
C THR A 403 3.47 -3.82 23.77
N ARG A 404 2.61 -3.55 22.80
CA ARG A 404 1.17 -3.57 23.05
C ARG A 404 0.72 -5.03 23.19
N PHE A 405 0.17 -5.41 24.34
CA PHE A 405 -0.26 -6.79 24.55
C PHE A 405 -1.27 -7.25 23.48
N VAL A 406 -1.18 -8.54 23.17
CA VAL A 406 -2.05 -9.26 22.24
C VAL A 406 -2.59 -10.51 22.94
N THR A 407 -1.89 -11.64 22.89
CA THR A 407 -2.31 -12.88 23.54
C THR A 407 -2.03 -12.84 25.05
N ILE A 408 -1.08 -12.02 25.50
CA ILE A 408 -0.83 -11.84 26.94
C ILE A 408 -2.05 -11.26 27.68
N GLY A 409 -2.99 -10.62 26.97
CA GLY A 409 -4.26 -10.15 27.55
C GLY A 409 -5.40 -11.17 27.53
N ASP A 410 -5.23 -12.35 26.94
CA ASP A 410 -6.30 -13.34 26.83
C ASP A 410 -6.83 -13.77 28.20
N PRO A 411 -8.15 -13.92 28.39
CA PRO A 411 -8.73 -14.28 29.68
C PRO A 411 -8.13 -15.56 30.26
N PHE A 412 -8.15 -15.68 31.59
CA PHE A 412 -7.76 -16.92 32.23
C PHE A 412 -8.72 -18.07 31.87
N PRO A 413 -8.21 -19.31 31.76
CA PRO A 413 -9.08 -20.48 31.72
C PRO A 413 -10.00 -20.52 32.95
N PRO A 414 -11.17 -21.17 32.87
CA PRO A 414 -12.07 -21.34 34.01
C PRO A 414 -11.32 -21.97 35.19
N ASN A 415 -11.47 -21.40 36.39
CA ASN A 415 -10.84 -21.84 37.64
C ASN A 415 -9.30 -21.76 37.69
N VAL A 416 -8.68 -20.97 36.81
CA VAL A 416 -7.24 -20.70 36.78
C VAL A 416 -7.05 -19.23 37.14
N THR A 417 -6.23 -18.93 38.14
CA THR A 417 -5.78 -17.56 38.42
C THR A 417 -4.34 -17.39 37.96
N VAL A 418 -3.80 -16.16 37.94
CA VAL A 418 -2.37 -15.93 37.66
C VAL A 418 -1.46 -16.71 38.64
N SER A 419 -1.96 -17.08 39.81
CA SER A 419 -1.26 -17.89 40.82
C SER A 419 -1.32 -19.40 40.53
N ASP A 420 -2.27 -19.86 39.71
CA ASP A 420 -2.55 -21.28 39.46
C ASP A 420 -2.27 -21.63 37.99
N ASN A 421 -1.20 -22.36 37.68
CA ASN A 421 -0.95 -23.03 36.38
C ASN A 421 -1.33 -22.25 35.09
N ASP A 422 -1.15 -20.92 35.06
CA ASP A 422 -1.40 -20.09 33.87
C ASP A 422 -0.31 -20.32 32.81
N THR A 423 -0.65 -21.12 31.80
CA THR A 423 0.28 -21.49 30.72
C THR A 423 0.87 -20.31 29.96
N ILE A 424 0.14 -19.18 29.85
CA ILE A 424 0.65 -17.97 29.19
C ILE A 424 1.75 -17.37 30.06
N TYR A 425 1.49 -17.22 31.36
CA TYR A 425 2.47 -16.74 32.32
C TYR A 425 3.73 -17.61 32.37
N GLU A 426 3.59 -18.94 32.44
CA GLU A 426 4.76 -19.83 32.50
C GLU A 426 5.63 -19.71 31.25
N THR A 427 5.01 -19.59 30.06
CA THR A 427 5.75 -19.32 28.80
C THR A 427 6.49 -17.98 28.85
N MET A 428 5.84 -16.93 29.38
CA MET A 428 6.46 -15.60 29.55
C MET A 428 7.66 -15.66 30.48
N LYS A 429 7.53 -16.38 31.60
CA LYS A 429 8.58 -16.58 32.59
C LYS A 429 9.76 -17.32 32.00
N GLU A 430 9.53 -18.46 31.33
CA GLU A 430 10.58 -19.24 30.67
C GLU A 430 11.36 -18.39 29.66
N GLN A 431 10.67 -17.59 28.85
CA GLN A 431 11.31 -16.74 27.86
C GLN A 431 12.13 -15.61 28.51
N MET A 432 11.57 -14.95 29.51
CA MET A 432 12.28 -13.93 30.28
C MET A 432 13.57 -14.46 30.89
N LEU A 433 13.55 -15.68 31.44
CA LEU A 433 14.73 -16.33 32.02
C LEU A 433 15.83 -16.64 30.99
N LYS A 434 15.51 -16.70 29.70
CA LYS A 434 16.51 -16.79 28.62
C LYS A 434 17.09 -15.43 28.24
N PHE A 435 16.31 -14.36 28.38
CA PHE A 435 16.77 -13.00 28.08
C PHE A 435 17.74 -12.49 29.14
N ILE A 436 17.36 -12.60 30.43
CA ILE A 436 18.09 -12.00 31.55
C ILE A 436 19.60 -12.29 31.56
N PRO A 437 20.08 -13.55 31.40
CA PRO A 437 21.51 -13.85 31.47
C PRO A 437 22.35 -13.20 30.36
N ASN A 438 21.71 -12.74 29.29
CA ASN A 438 22.35 -12.14 28.13
C ASN A 438 22.24 -10.60 28.10
N ILE A 439 21.63 -10.00 29.12
CA ILE A 439 21.50 -8.54 29.28
C ILE A 439 22.42 -8.11 30.42
N SER A 440 23.38 -7.23 30.15
CA SER A 440 24.46 -6.92 31.11
C SER A 440 23.99 -6.04 32.27
N ARG A 441 22.90 -5.29 32.10
CA ARG A 441 22.37 -4.39 33.14
C ARG A 441 20.88 -4.62 33.40
N ARG A 442 19.98 -4.02 32.62
CA ARG A 442 18.54 -4.01 32.92
C ARG A 442 17.67 -4.26 31.68
N LEU A 443 16.54 -4.92 31.93
CA LEU A 443 15.44 -5.11 30.98
C LEU A 443 14.29 -4.16 31.33
N TYR A 444 14.04 -3.17 30.49
CA TYR A 444 12.89 -2.28 30.62
C TYR A 444 11.71 -2.88 29.87
N ILE A 445 10.55 -2.99 30.52
CA ILE A 445 9.32 -3.53 29.93
C ILE A 445 8.26 -2.44 30.00
N LEU A 446 7.70 -2.05 28.86
CA LEU A 446 6.51 -1.23 28.83
C LEU A 446 5.35 -2.07 29.38
N ASP A 447 4.74 -1.61 30.47
CA ASP A 447 3.62 -2.31 31.09
C ASP A 447 2.38 -2.25 30.18
N ALA A 448 1.41 -3.12 30.45
CA ALA A 448 0.14 -3.10 29.74
C ALA A 448 -0.56 -1.76 29.98
N MET A 449 -1.15 -1.21 28.91
CA MET A 449 -2.05 -0.07 28.95
C MET A 449 -3.40 -0.47 28.33
N PRO A 450 -4.53 0.17 28.69
CA PRO A 450 -5.83 -0.19 28.14
C PRO A 450 -5.86 -0.10 26.62
N ARG A 451 -6.58 -1.03 25.98
CA ARG A 451 -6.75 -1.03 24.52
C ARG A 451 -8.03 -0.26 24.17
N PRO A 452 -7.93 0.88 23.49
CA PRO A 452 -9.13 1.57 23.07
C PRO A 452 -9.82 0.80 21.94
N ASN A 453 -11.13 0.89 21.92
CA ASN A 453 -11.99 0.40 20.88
C ASN A 453 -11.82 1.28 19.64
N VAL A 454 -11.23 0.68 18.60
CA VAL A 454 -10.92 1.34 17.33
C VAL A 454 -12.15 1.96 16.66
N GLU A 455 -13.34 1.41 16.89
CA GLU A 455 -14.60 1.92 16.33
C GLU A 455 -14.92 3.34 16.82
N TYR A 456 -14.53 3.66 18.05
CA TYR A 456 -14.82 4.96 18.67
C TYR A 456 -13.72 5.99 18.44
N ILE A 457 -12.51 5.58 18.03
CA ILE A 457 -11.39 6.51 17.76
C ILE A 457 -11.77 7.53 16.68
N GLU A 458 -12.38 7.09 15.57
CA GLU A 458 -12.81 8.01 14.50
C GLU A 458 -14.04 8.85 14.88
N LYS A 459 -14.79 8.42 15.89
CA LYS A 459 -16.00 9.09 16.38
C LYS A 459 -15.71 10.17 17.43
N ILE A 460 -14.47 10.29 17.93
CA ILE A 460 -14.09 11.28 18.97
C ILE A 460 -14.52 12.69 18.57
N VAL A 461 -14.06 13.18 17.41
CA VAL A 461 -14.37 14.55 16.96
C VAL A 461 -15.87 14.75 16.66
N PRO A 462 -16.55 13.84 15.94
CA PRO A 462 -18.02 13.91 15.81
C PRO A 462 -18.76 14.03 17.15
N MET A 463 -18.43 13.19 18.14
CA MET A 463 -19.06 13.22 19.47
C MET A 463 -18.78 14.53 20.22
N LEU A 464 -17.55 15.07 20.12
CA LEU A 464 -17.21 16.37 20.70
C LEU A 464 -17.99 17.52 20.05
N LYS A 465 -18.21 17.48 18.73
CA LYS A 465 -19.06 18.47 18.04
C LYS A 465 -20.51 18.41 18.48
N GLU A 466 -21.01 17.21 18.78
CA GLU A 466 -22.34 16.97 19.35
C GLU A 466 -22.40 17.30 20.86
N LYS A 467 -21.29 17.79 21.45
CA LYS A 467 -21.17 18.15 22.86
C LYS A 467 -21.40 16.96 23.81
N VAL A 468 -21.10 15.74 23.35
CA VAL A 468 -21.08 14.57 24.23
C VAL A 468 -20.02 14.78 25.32
N PRO A 469 -20.35 14.55 26.61
CA PRO A 469 -19.38 14.68 27.69
C PRO A 469 -18.15 13.79 27.47
N MET A 470 -16.95 14.33 27.70
CA MET A 470 -15.69 13.60 27.47
C MET A 470 -15.62 12.29 28.28
N GLU A 471 -16.16 12.25 29.50
CA GLU A 471 -16.19 11.05 30.34
C GLU A 471 -17.01 9.92 29.70
N GLN A 472 -18.09 10.28 29.00
CA GLN A 472 -18.90 9.31 28.26
C GLN A 472 -18.11 8.77 27.04
N ILE A 473 -17.36 9.62 26.36
CA ILE A 473 -16.47 9.22 25.25
C ILE A 473 -15.37 8.28 25.76
N ASP A 474 -14.74 8.62 26.89
CA ASP A 474 -13.66 7.85 27.51
C ASP A 474 -14.13 6.43 27.85
N ASN A 475 -15.33 6.28 28.42
CA ASN A 475 -15.92 4.99 28.76
C ASN A 475 -16.30 4.14 27.53
N LEU A 476 -16.65 4.77 26.39
CA LEU A 476 -16.88 4.06 25.13
C LEU A 476 -15.56 3.59 24.48
N LEU A 477 -14.50 4.37 24.66
CA LEU A 477 -13.19 4.03 24.13
C LEU A 477 -12.59 2.84 24.86
N VAL A 478 -12.71 2.72 26.18
CA VAL A 478 -11.87 1.78 26.94
C VAL A 478 -12.63 0.54 27.44
N ASN A 479 -12.17 -0.64 27.04
CA ASN A 479 -12.57 -1.91 27.66
C ASN A 479 -11.45 -2.44 28.57
N GLN A 480 -11.76 -2.65 29.85
CA GLN A 480 -10.76 -2.97 30.87
C GLN A 480 -10.43 -4.47 30.98
N THR A 481 -11.27 -5.38 30.49
CA THR A 481 -11.18 -6.81 30.86
C THR A 481 -9.85 -7.46 30.48
N LEU A 482 -9.42 -7.32 29.23
CA LEU A 482 -8.17 -7.92 28.75
C LEU A 482 -6.92 -7.22 29.33
N TYR A 483 -7.04 -5.91 29.57
CA TYR A 483 -5.97 -5.11 30.15
C TYR A 483 -5.66 -5.54 31.58
N GLN A 484 -6.68 -5.78 32.41
CA GLN A 484 -6.50 -6.26 33.78
C GLN A 484 -5.78 -7.61 33.83
N THR A 485 -6.14 -8.54 32.94
CA THR A 485 -5.46 -9.84 32.82
C THR A 485 -3.99 -9.69 32.43
N ALA A 486 -3.68 -8.82 31.46
CA ALA A 486 -2.30 -8.53 31.07
C ALA A 486 -1.49 -7.92 32.24
N ARG A 487 -2.06 -6.96 32.98
CA ARG A 487 -1.41 -6.34 34.16
C ARG A 487 -1.10 -7.35 35.25
N GLN A 488 -2.00 -8.31 35.51
CA GLN A 488 -1.75 -9.36 36.51
C GLN A 488 -0.56 -10.25 36.11
N ARG A 489 -0.43 -10.61 34.83
CA ARG A 489 0.71 -11.39 34.32
C ARG A 489 2.00 -10.58 34.39
N TYR A 490 1.99 -9.32 33.97
CA TYR A 490 3.16 -8.44 34.06
C TYR A 490 3.60 -8.17 35.49
N ALA A 491 2.66 -7.98 36.43
CA ALA A 491 2.98 -7.84 37.85
C ALA A 491 3.71 -9.08 38.42
N LYS A 492 3.31 -10.29 37.98
CA LYS A 492 3.99 -11.53 38.37
C LYS A 492 5.38 -11.65 37.72
N ILE A 493 5.51 -11.27 36.44
CA ILE A 493 6.83 -11.17 35.78
C ILE A 493 7.74 -10.17 36.50
N ALA A 494 7.22 -9.01 36.92
CA ALA A 494 7.98 -8.02 37.68
C ALA A 494 8.52 -8.60 38.99
N LYS A 495 7.69 -9.37 39.70
CA LYS A 495 8.09 -10.08 40.93
C LYS A 495 9.17 -11.12 40.67
N ASP A 496 9.01 -11.96 39.64
CA ASP A 496 9.94 -13.05 39.34
C ASP A 496 11.25 -12.57 38.70
N CYS A 497 11.24 -11.44 37.98
CA CYS A 497 12.44 -10.84 37.40
C CYS A 497 13.29 -10.09 38.45
N GLY A 498 12.66 -9.59 39.51
CA GLY A 498 13.33 -8.83 40.56
C GLY A 498 13.96 -7.53 40.04
N PRO A 499 15.11 -7.10 40.59
CA PRO A 499 15.71 -5.79 40.29
C PRO A 499 16.28 -5.66 38.88
N THR A 500 16.37 -6.76 38.13
CA THR A 500 16.85 -6.77 36.75
C THR A 500 15.84 -6.17 35.78
N CYS A 501 14.54 -6.30 36.07
CA CYS A 501 13.49 -5.70 35.26
C CYS A 501 13.02 -4.37 35.83
N VAL A 502 12.75 -3.42 34.94
CA VAL A 502 12.10 -2.16 35.27
C VAL A 502 10.84 -2.02 34.42
N PHE A 503 9.70 -1.86 35.07
CA PHE A 503 8.45 -1.64 34.36
C PHE A 503 8.22 -0.14 34.16
N VAL A 504 7.91 0.26 32.94
CA VAL A 504 7.57 1.63 32.56
C VAL A 504 6.07 1.68 32.34
N ASP A 505 5.38 2.54 33.09
CA ASP A 505 3.92 2.60 33.10
C ASP A 505 3.41 3.85 32.38
N TYR A 506 2.52 3.65 31.41
CA TYR A 506 1.83 4.72 30.70
C TYR A 506 0.50 5.09 31.33
N ASP A 507 -0.04 4.29 32.26
CA ASP A 507 -1.34 4.56 32.85
C ASP A 507 -1.42 5.96 33.47
N PRO A 508 -0.43 6.46 34.24
CA PRO A 508 -0.49 7.81 34.80
C PRO A 508 -0.56 8.94 33.75
N ILE A 509 -0.12 8.67 32.52
CA ILE A 509 -0.09 9.65 31.43
C ILE A 509 -1.45 9.74 30.72
N PHE A 510 -2.18 8.64 30.65
CA PHE A 510 -3.49 8.57 30.01
C PHE A 510 -4.66 8.56 31.01
N TRP A 511 -4.39 8.42 32.31
CA TRP A 511 -5.39 8.45 33.36
C TRP A 511 -5.76 9.88 33.75
N ASN A 512 -7.04 10.21 33.66
CA ASN A 512 -7.58 11.45 34.19
C ASN A 512 -8.09 11.23 35.62
N SER A 513 -7.36 11.75 36.61
CA SER A 513 -7.72 11.62 38.03
C SER A 513 -9.00 12.34 38.43
N THR A 514 -9.45 13.32 37.64
CA THR A 514 -10.67 14.10 37.93
C THR A 514 -11.90 13.32 37.53
N SER A 515 -11.91 12.74 36.33
CA SER A 515 -13.04 11.96 35.82
C SER A 515 -12.98 10.47 36.21
N GLY A 516 -11.81 9.99 36.65
CA GLY A 516 -11.60 8.56 36.93
C GLY A 516 -11.67 7.70 35.66
N THR A 517 -11.26 8.25 34.52
CA THR A 517 -11.32 7.59 33.21
C THR A 517 -9.98 7.66 32.47
N PHE A 518 -9.74 6.72 31.56
CA PHE A 518 -8.62 6.77 30.63
C PHE A 518 -8.99 7.61 29.41
N ARG A 519 -8.17 8.60 29.07
CA ARG A 519 -8.38 9.50 27.94
C ARG A 519 -7.24 9.39 26.93
N PHE A 520 -7.62 9.12 25.68
CA PHE A 520 -6.68 8.91 24.56
C PHE A 520 -6.78 10.01 23.48
N TYR A 521 -7.18 11.22 23.86
CA TYR A 521 -7.26 12.40 22.99
C TYR A 521 -7.13 13.67 23.82
N ASP A 522 -6.80 14.79 23.19
CA ASP A 522 -6.75 16.09 23.88
C ASP A 522 -8.06 16.88 23.80
N GLU A 523 -8.09 18.07 24.42
CA GLU A 523 -9.31 18.88 24.57
C GLU A 523 -9.97 19.29 23.25
N ILE A 524 -9.20 19.36 22.16
CA ILE A 524 -9.70 19.68 20.81
C ILE A 524 -9.92 18.43 19.96
N GLY A 525 -9.83 17.23 20.55
CA GLY A 525 -10.16 15.97 19.89
C GLY A 525 -9.04 15.37 19.04
N ARG A 526 -7.79 15.83 19.15
CA ARG A 526 -6.66 15.16 18.49
C ARG A 526 -6.41 13.85 19.22
N SER A 527 -6.59 12.74 18.51
CA SER A 527 -6.41 11.40 19.07
C SER A 527 -4.93 11.14 19.29
N TYR A 528 -4.59 10.54 20.43
CA TYR A 528 -3.26 10.03 20.73
C TYR A 528 -3.01 8.68 20.06
N LEU A 529 -4.06 8.00 19.57
CA LEU A 529 -3.96 6.70 18.92
C LEU A 529 -4.60 6.73 17.52
N SER A 530 -3.99 6.02 16.59
CA SER A 530 -4.55 5.76 15.27
C SER A 530 -5.58 4.63 15.33
N THR A 531 -6.35 4.44 14.26
CA THR A 531 -7.23 3.26 14.11
C THR A 531 -6.48 1.94 14.00
N SER A 532 -5.19 1.97 13.66
CA SER A 532 -4.28 0.83 13.77
C SER A 532 -3.78 0.58 15.20
N THR A 533 -4.19 1.39 16.18
CA THR A 533 -3.76 1.36 17.60
C THR A 533 -2.27 1.63 17.82
N HIS A 534 -1.63 2.43 16.96
CA HIS A 534 -0.31 3.03 17.21
C HIS A 534 -0.47 4.43 17.76
N LEU A 535 0.53 4.91 18.50
CA LEU A 535 0.53 6.31 18.92
C LEU A 535 0.71 7.21 17.70
N THR A 536 -0.18 8.20 17.60
CA THR A 536 -0.07 9.28 16.62
C THR A 536 1.11 10.18 16.99
N PRO A 537 1.58 11.09 16.12
CA PRO A 537 2.59 12.08 16.48
C PRO A 537 2.25 12.84 17.77
N ARG A 538 0.97 13.18 17.99
CA ARG A 538 0.51 13.80 19.24
C ARG A 538 0.62 12.85 20.43
N GLY A 539 0.25 11.58 20.26
CA GLY A 539 0.38 10.57 21.33
C GLY A 539 1.83 10.26 21.69
N LEU A 540 2.73 10.23 20.70
CA LEU A 540 4.17 10.07 20.90
C LEU A 540 4.78 11.26 21.65
N GLU A 541 4.34 12.47 21.36
CA GLU A 541 4.76 13.66 22.11
C GLU A 541 4.24 13.63 23.56
N HIS A 542 2.99 13.19 23.75
CA HIS A 542 2.36 13.06 25.07
C HIS A 542 3.14 12.13 26.01
N ILE A 543 3.80 11.08 25.47
CA ILE A 543 4.62 10.15 26.25
C ILE A 543 6.12 10.48 26.25
N ARG A 544 6.58 11.53 25.54
CA ARG A 544 8.01 11.83 25.37
C ARG A 544 8.75 11.94 26.70
N ASN A 545 8.18 12.71 27.62
CA ASN A 545 8.77 12.96 28.94
C ASN A 545 9.02 11.68 29.74
N VAL A 546 8.22 10.63 29.55
CA VAL A 546 8.44 9.33 30.20
C VAL A 546 9.81 8.76 29.80
N TRP A 547 10.14 8.80 28.50
CA TRP A 547 11.42 8.28 28.02
C TRP A 547 12.58 9.22 28.33
N THR A 548 12.36 10.53 28.29
CA THR A 548 13.34 11.51 28.76
C THR A 548 13.75 11.19 30.20
N ASP A 549 12.78 10.96 31.09
CA ASP A 549 13.05 10.67 32.50
C ASP A 549 13.67 9.29 32.72
N VAL A 550 13.18 8.26 32.03
CA VAL A 550 13.74 6.90 32.10
C VAL A 550 15.21 6.90 31.68
N CYS A 551 15.54 7.55 30.56
CA CYS A 551 16.90 7.55 30.03
C CYS A 551 17.83 8.47 30.81
N ARG A 552 17.33 9.56 31.42
CA ARG A 552 18.11 10.39 32.34
C ARG A 552 18.54 9.62 33.60
N ARG A 553 17.70 8.70 34.11
CA ARG A 553 17.99 7.90 35.32
C ARG A 553 18.97 6.72 35.08
N ILE A 554 19.39 6.49 33.85
CA ILE A 554 20.35 5.43 33.50
C ILE A 554 21.81 5.87 33.73
N LEU A 555 22.07 7.18 33.62
CA LEU A 555 23.33 7.82 34.02
C LEU A 555 23.38 7.95 35.54
#